data_AF-A5DFN8-F1
#
_entry.id   AF-A5DFN8-F1
#
_cell.length_a   1.000
_cell.length_b   1.000
_cell.length_c   1.000
_cell.angle_alpha   90.00
_cell.angle_beta   90.00
_cell.angle_gamma   90.00
#
_symmetry.space_group_name_H-M   'P 1'
#
loop_
_entity.id
_entity.type
_entity.pdbx_description
1 polymer ?
#
loop_
_entity_poly.entity_id
_entity_poly.type
_entity_poly.pdbx_seq_one_letter_code
_entity_poly.pdbx_strand_id
1 'polypeptide(L)'
;MVKTAPSIITKVSTMAREIKDIKEFVELARRADIKSATVKVNKKLNANGKKFRQTKFKVRGSRYQYTLIVNDAAKAKKLQQSLPPTLEIKNL
;
A
#
# COMPACT_ATOMS: atom_id res chain seq x y z
N MET A 1 -24.56 -19.11 22.18
CA MET A 1 -23.40 -18.18 22.01
C MET A 1 -22.20 -18.98 21.52
N VAL A 2 -22.04 -19.12 20.21
CA VAL A 2 -20.87 -19.80 19.62
C VAL A 2 -19.78 -18.74 19.45
N LYS A 3 -18.71 -18.87 20.22
CA LYS A 3 -17.54 -17.98 20.19
C LYS A 3 -16.86 -18.11 18.83
N THR A 4 -16.83 -17.03 18.07
CA THR A 4 -16.11 -16.94 16.79
C THR A 4 -14.61 -17.09 17.05
N ALA A 5 -13.98 -18.08 16.42
CA ALA A 5 -12.54 -18.33 16.55
C ALA A 5 -11.73 -17.16 15.97
N PRO A 6 -10.58 -16.79 16.58
CA PRO A 6 -9.70 -15.80 16.00
C PRO A 6 -9.08 -16.38 14.72
N SER A 7 -9.32 -15.71 13.59
CA SER A 7 -8.75 -16.05 12.29
C SER A 7 -7.24 -16.21 12.42
N ILE A 8 -6.75 -17.43 12.24
CA ILE A 8 -5.32 -17.73 12.17
C ILE A 8 -4.81 -16.98 10.93
N ILE A 9 -4.13 -15.84 11.14
CA ILE A 9 -3.47 -15.08 10.08
C ILE A 9 -2.28 -15.94 9.65
N THR A 10 -2.52 -16.87 8.74
CA THR A 10 -1.47 -17.57 8.01
C THR A 10 -0.63 -16.49 7.32
N LYS A 11 0.59 -16.30 7.81
CA LYS A 11 1.58 -15.42 7.20
C LYS A 11 2.02 -16.04 5.88
N VAL A 12 1.17 -15.93 4.85
CA VAL A 12 1.49 -16.36 3.48
C VAL A 12 2.76 -15.60 3.08
N SER A 13 3.84 -16.35 2.83
CA SER A 13 5.12 -15.83 2.33
C SER A 13 4.89 -15.23 0.95
N THR A 14 4.45 -13.97 0.91
CA THR A 14 4.25 -13.28 -0.36
C THR A 14 5.51 -12.65 -0.83
N MET A 15 5.86 -12.98 -2.07
CA MET A 15 6.92 -12.31 -2.80
C MET A 15 6.57 -10.83 -2.93
N ALA A 16 7.51 -9.97 -2.52
CA ALA A 16 7.37 -8.53 -2.64
C ALA A 16 7.76 -8.10 -4.05
N ARG A 17 6.96 -7.21 -4.66
CA ARG A 17 7.28 -6.56 -5.93
C ARG A 17 7.20 -5.05 -5.78
N GLU A 18 8.25 -4.36 -6.20
CA GLU A 18 8.26 -2.90 -6.27
C GLU A 18 7.74 -2.44 -7.62
N ILE A 19 6.85 -1.45 -7.60
CA ILE A 19 6.32 -0.78 -8.79
C ILE A 19 6.87 0.64 -8.80
N LYS A 20 7.34 1.06 -9.97
CA LYS A 20 7.87 2.42 -10.18
C LYS A 20 6.88 3.34 -10.88
N ASP A 21 5.98 2.79 -11.69
CA ASP A 21 5.01 3.57 -12.45
C ASP A 21 3.67 3.73 -11.70
N ILE A 22 3.13 4.95 -11.73
CA ILE A 22 1.89 5.28 -11.02
C ILE A 22 0.66 4.72 -11.75
N LYS A 23 0.66 4.69 -13.08
CA LYS A 23 -0.47 4.17 -13.87
C LYS A 23 -0.62 2.67 -13.62
N GLU A 24 0.49 1.92 -13.67
CA GLU A 24 0.51 0.49 -13.35
C GLU A 24 -0.07 0.23 -11.94
N PHE A 25 0.31 1.05 -10.96
CA PHE A 25 -0.20 0.92 -9.60
C PHE A 25 -1.73 1.15 -9.51
N VAL A 26 -2.26 2.16 -10.20
CA VAL A 26 -3.70 2.47 -10.20
C VAL A 26 -4.51 1.39 -10.93
N GLU A 27 -3.96 0.80 -11.99
CA GLU A 27 -4.55 -0.37 -12.66
C GLU A 27 -4.61 -1.59 -11.74
N LEU A 28 -3.51 -1.87 -11.03
CA LEU A 28 -3.49 -2.96 -10.06
C LEU A 28 -4.49 -2.75 -8.93
N ALA A 29 -4.60 -1.53 -8.38
CA ALA A 29 -5.55 -1.22 -7.31
C ALA A 29 -7.02 -1.45 -7.69
N ARG A 30 -7.35 -1.48 -9.00
CA ARG A 30 -8.70 -1.75 -9.52
C ARG A 30 -8.98 -3.23 -9.79
N ARG A 31 -7.99 -4.11 -9.69
CA ARG A 31 -8.17 -5.54 -9.96
C ARG A 31 -9.02 -6.21 -8.87
N ALA A 32 -9.84 -7.18 -9.28
CA ALA A 32 -10.77 -7.87 -8.38
C ALA A 32 -10.09 -8.67 -7.24
N ASP A 33 -8.83 -9.08 -7.42
CA ASP A 33 -8.08 -9.80 -6.38
C ASP A 33 -7.48 -8.89 -5.30
N ILE A 34 -7.47 -7.57 -5.54
CA ILE A 34 -6.96 -6.59 -4.57
C ILE A 34 -8.12 -6.09 -3.71
N LYS A 35 -8.11 -6.50 -2.44
CA LYS A 35 -9.16 -6.13 -1.47
C LYS A 35 -8.73 -5.10 -0.44
N SER A 36 -7.42 -5.00 -0.19
CA SER A 36 -6.88 -4.07 0.80
C SER A 36 -5.57 -3.44 0.35
N ALA A 37 -5.38 -2.21 0.82
CA ALA A 37 -4.17 -1.43 0.70
C ALA A 37 -3.69 -0.99 2.07
N THR A 38 -2.37 -0.97 2.25
CA THR A 38 -1.72 -0.37 3.41
C THR A 38 -0.93 0.84 2.97
N VAL A 39 -1.23 2.01 3.54
CA VAL A 39 -0.50 3.25 3.31
C VAL A 39 0.40 3.48 4.51
N LYS A 40 1.72 3.33 4.32
CA LYS A 40 2.72 3.53 5.37
C LYS A 40 3.50 4.82 5.14
N VAL A 41 3.40 5.77 6.05
CA VAL A 41 4.19 7.02 5.98
C VAL A 41 5.46 6.88 6.82
N ASN A 42 6.61 7.22 6.23
CA ASN A 42 7.92 7.14 6.88
C ASN A 42 8.58 8.52 6.85
N LYS A 43 9.27 8.87 7.93
CA LYS A 43 10.16 10.04 7.97
C LYS A 43 11.54 9.60 7.47
N LYS A 44 12.08 10.26 6.46
CA LYS A 44 13.38 9.95 5.85
C LYS A 44 14.22 11.22 5.74
N LEU A 45 15.54 11.07 5.66
CA LEU A 45 16.48 12.15 5.36
C LEU A 45 16.94 11.97 3.92
N ASN A 46 17.03 13.06 3.15
CA ASN A 46 17.69 13.04 1.85
C ASN A 46 19.22 13.12 2.02
N ALA A 47 19.97 13.05 0.91
CA ALA A 47 21.43 13.14 0.93
C ALA A 47 21.97 14.44 1.58
N ASN A 48 21.17 15.51 1.58
CA ASN A 48 21.53 16.82 2.15
C ASN A 48 21.08 16.96 3.62
N GLY A 49 20.66 15.88 4.27
CA GLY A 49 20.17 15.91 5.66
C GLY A 49 18.79 16.53 5.86
N LYS A 50 18.07 16.89 4.78
CA LYS A 50 16.71 17.45 4.88
C LYS A 50 15.69 16.34 5.10
N LYS A 51 14.85 16.50 6.13
CA LYS A 51 13.73 15.61 6.44
C LYS A 51 12.65 15.69 5.35
N PHE A 52 12.17 14.55 4.89
CA PHE A 52 11.01 14.43 4.00
C PHE A 52 10.11 13.25 4.40
N ARG A 53 8.86 13.26 3.90
CA ARG A 53 7.88 12.19 4.14
C ARG A 53 7.85 11.26 2.94
N GLN A 54 8.27 10.01 3.13
CA GLN A 54 8.15 8.94 2.15
C GLN A 54 6.90 8.12 2.44
N THR A 55 5.97 8.06 1.49
CA THR A 55 4.76 7.24 1.59
C THR A 55 4.95 5.97 0.77
N LYS A 56 4.66 4.81 1.37
CA LYS A 56 4.65 3.51 0.70
C LYS A 56 3.22 3.02 0.59
N PHE A 57 2.74 2.88 -0.64
CA PHE A 57 1.43 2.28 -0.93
C PHE A 57 1.64 0.80 -1.19
N LYS A 58 1.10 -0.05 -0.31
CA LYS A 58 1.25 -1.50 -0.39
C LYS A 58 -0.11 -2.11 -0.71
N VAL A 59 -0.30 -2.70 -1.88
CA VAL A 59 -1.53 -3.42 -2.20
C VAL A 59 -1.30 -4.91 -2.12
N ARG A 60 -2.25 -5.63 -1.52
CA ARG A 60 -2.18 -7.07 -1.35
C ARG A 60 -2.95 -7.76 -2.47
N GLY A 61 -2.22 -8.46 -3.35
CA GLY A 61 -2.82 -9.40 -4.29
C GLY A 61 -2.68 -10.85 -3.87
N SER A 62 -3.22 -11.74 -4.69
CA SER A 62 -3.27 -13.18 -4.37
C SER A 62 -1.88 -13.79 -4.20
N ARG A 63 -0.93 -13.41 -5.07
CA ARG A 63 0.43 -13.99 -5.09
C ARG A 63 1.51 -13.05 -4.57
N TYR A 64 1.35 -11.74 -4.77
CA TYR A 64 2.40 -10.75 -4.49
C TYR A 64 1.87 -9.60 -3.66
N GLN A 65 2.76 -8.99 -2.88
CA GLN A 65 2.52 -7.67 -2.32
C GLN A 65 3.23 -6.65 -3.20
N TYR A 66 2.45 -5.75 -3.78
CA TYR A 66 3.00 -4.70 -4.63
C TYR A 66 3.20 -3.43 -3.81
N THR A 67 4.35 -2.79 -3.98
CA THR A 67 4.69 -1.56 -3.26
C THR A 67 5.07 -0.46 -4.23
N LEU A 68 4.36 0.66 -4.18
CA LEU A 68 4.76 1.92 -4.82
C LEU A 68 5.31 2.88 -3.75
N ILE A 69 6.47 3.48 -4.02
CA ILE A 69 7.13 4.43 -3.11
C ILE A 69 7.01 5.84 -3.68
N VAL A 70 6.46 6.76 -2.89
CA VAL A 70 6.28 8.17 -3.27
C VAL A 70 6.98 9.05 -2.23
N ASN A 71 7.97 9.83 -2.67
CA ASN A 71 8.75 10.72 -1.80
C ASN A 71 8.16 12.13 -1.64
N ASP A 72 7.12 12.44 -2.43
CA ASP A 72 6.41 13.71 -2.41
C ASP A 72 5.06 13.56 -1.68
N ALA A 73 4.89 14.31 -0.59
CA ALA A 73 3.71 14.22 0.25
C ALA A 73 2.42 14.71 -0.44
N ALA A 74 2.52 15.71 -1.32
CA ALA A 74 1.37 16.25 -2.05
C ALA A 74 0.90 15.26 -3.13
N LYS A 75 1.85 14.66 -3.86
CA LYS A 75 1.54 13.59 -4.84
C LYS A 75 0.95 12.37 -4.14
N ALA A 76 1.48 11.98 -2.99
CA ALA A 76 0.93 10.87 -2.20
C ALA A 76 -0.53 11.13 -1.78
N LYS A 77 -0.86 12.35 -1.31
CA LYS A 77 -2.24 12.71 -0.94
C LYS A 77 -3.20 12.60 -2.13
N LYS A 78 -2.79 13.11 -3.30
CA LYS A 78 -3.61 13.00 -4.53
C LYS A 78 -3.80 11.54 -4.95
N LEU A 79 -2.73 10.74 -4.92
CA LEU A 79 -2.81 9.32 -5.28
C LEU A 79 -3.74 8.55 -4.34
N GLN A 80 -3.70 8.84 -3.03
CA GLN A 80 -4.60 8.21 -2.06
C GLN A 80 -6.07 8.51 -2.36
N GLN A 81 -6.38 9.71 -2.85
CA GLN A 81 -7.74 10.10 -3.28
C GLN A 81 -8.17 9.44 -4.60
N SER A 82 -7.21 9.04 -5.44
CA SER A 82 -7.49 8.34 -6.70
C SER A 82 -7.70 6.84 -6.54
N LEU A 83 -7.50 6.28 -5.35
CA LEU A 83 -7.75 4.87 -5.08
C LEU A 83 -9.26 4.56 -5.12
N PRO A 84 -9.64 3.35 -5.57
CA PRO A 84 -11.05 2.96 -5.57
C PRO A 84 -11.66 3.03 -4.17
N PRO A 85 -12.87 3.59 -3.99
CA PRO A 85 -13.51 3.70 -2.69
C PRO A 85 -13.90 2.33 -2.09
N THR A 86 -14.00 1.30 -2.93
CA THR A 86 -14.28 -0.09 -2.53
C THR A 86 -13.06 -0.79 -1.91
N LEU A 87 -11.87 -0.18 -1.99
CA LEU A 87 -10.64 -0.75 -1.49
C LEU A 87 -10.46 -0.40 0.00
N GLU A 88 -10.26 -1.40 0.85
CA GLU A 88 -10.04 -1.15 2.28
C GLU A 88 -8.65 -0.55 2.51
N ILE A 89 -8.58 0.68 3.02
CA ILE A 89 -7.31 1.40 3.25
C ILE A 89 -6.93 1.37 4.73
N LYS A 90 -5.81 0.72 5.04
CA LYS A 90 -5.19 0.74 6.36
C LYS A 90 -4.03 1.73 6.40
N ASN A 91 -4.11 2.73 7.27
CA ASN A 91 -3.03 3.70 7.47
C ASN A 91 -2.10 3.24 8.60
N LEU A 92 -0.78 3.29 8.37
CA LEU A 92 0.28 2.90 9.31
C LEU A 92 1.35 3.97 9.47
#